data_AF-A0AAJ0EAW5-F1
#
_entry.id   AF-A0AAJ0EAW5-F1
#
_cell.length_a   1.000
_cell.length_b   1.000
_cell.length_c   1.000
_cell.angle_alpha   90.00
_cell.angle_beta   90.00
_cell.angle_gamma   90.00
#
_symmetry.space_group_name_H-M   'P 1'
#
loop_
_entity.id
_entity.type
_entity.pdbx_description
1 polymer ?
#
loop_
_entity_poly.entity_id
_entity_poly.type
_entity_poly.pdbx_seq_one_letter_code
_entity_poly.pdbx_strand_id
1 'polypeptide(L)' 'MTPLFRADQVGSLIRPAFLLEERGSLGFYDSKLSEDQAAATSASIKYAVQKQIKLGIRPITSG' A
#
# COMPACT_ATOMS: atom_id res chain seq x y z
N MET A 1 4.12 -25.86 -4.94
CA MET A 1 5.53 -26.01 -5.34
C MET A 1 6.18 -24.63 -5.36
N THR A 2 7.31 -24.44 -4.70
CA THR A 2 8.00 -23.12 -4.68
C THR A 2 8.63 -22.85 -6.05
N PRO A 3 8.47 -21.66 -6.66
CA PRO A 3 9.06 -21.36 -7.95
C PRO A 3 10.59 -21.30 -7.86
N LEU A 4 11.25 -21.65 -8.97
CA LEU A 4 12.72 -21.68 -9.07
C LEU A 4 13.34 -20.29 -8.83
N PHE A 5 12.67 -19.23 -9.31
CA PHE A 5 13.02 -17.84 -9.08
C PHE A 5 11.81 -17.11 -8.49
N ARG A 6 12.07 -16.23 -7.51
CA ARG A 6 11.04 -15.39 -6.91
C ARG A 6 11.22 -13.96 -7.41
N ALA A 7 10.13 -13.37 -7.91
CA ALA A 7 10.04 -11.94 -8.14
C ALA A 7 9.80 -11.24 -6.79
N ASP A 8 10.88 -11.03 -6.05
CA ASP A 8 10.89 -10.49 -4.68
C ASP A 8 10.88 -8.95 -4.67
N GLN A 9 10.56 -8.37 -3.52
CA GLN A 9 10.52 -6.92 -3.30
C GLN A 9 10.74 -6.59 -1.81
N VAL A 10 11.25 -5.38 -1.55
CA VAL A 10 11.64 -4.95 -0.18
C VAL A 10 10.43 -4.67 0.71
N GLY A 11 9.40 -4.00 0.19
CA GLY A 11 8.26 -3.59 1.02
C GLY A 11 7.49 -2.39 0.48
N SER A 12 8.12 -1.22 0.54
CA SER A 12 7.51 0.08 0.24
C SER A 12 7.15 0.26 -1.23
N LEU A 13 5.98 0.84 -1.50
CA LEU A 13 5.47 1.10 -2.85
C LEU A 13 5.16 2.59 -3.05
N ILE A 14 4.97 2.96 -4.32
CA ILE A 14 4.56 4.30 -4.68
C ILE A 14 3.13 4.54 -4.17
N ARG A 15 2.97 5.60 -3.38
CA ARG A 15 1.67 5.98 -2.83
C ARG A 15 0.74 6.44 -3.96
N PRO A 16 -0.50 5.93 -4.03
CA PRO A 16 -1.45 6.38 -5.02
C PRO A 16 -1.90 7.82 -4.72
N ALA A 17 -2.25 8.58 -5.77
CA ALA A 17 -2.59 10.01 -5.65
C ALA A 17 -3.72 10.28 -4.63
N PHE A 18 -4.78 9.45 -4.65
CA PHE A 18 -5.90 9.58 -3.71
C PHE A 18 -5.48 9.44 -2.23
N LEU A 19 -4.42 8.67 -1.93
CA LEU A 19 -3.91 8.57 -0.55
C LEU A 19 -3.13 9.83 -0.14
N LEU A 20 -2.46 10.48 -1.10
CA LEU A 20 -1.72 11.71 -0.85
C LEU A 20 -2.67 12.88 -0.57
N GLU A 21 -3.81 12.94 -1.28
CA GLU A 21 -4.84 13.95 -1.06
C GLU A 21 -5.41 13.86 0.37
N GLU A 22 -5.79 12.65 0.81
CA GLU A 22 -6.32 12.40 2.16
C GLU A 22 -5.30 12.60 3.28
N ARG A 23 -4.01 12.36 3.00
CA ARG A 23 -2.93 12.59 3.97
C ARG A 23 -2.32 13.98 3.93
N GLY A 24 -2.59 14.77 2.90
CA GLY A 24 -2.07 16.14 2.79
C GLY A 24 -2.54 17.05 3.93
N SER A 25 -3.68 16.71 4.52
CA SER A 25 -4.28 17.39 5.68
C SER A 25 -3.73 16.89 7.04
N LEU A 26 -3.00 15.77 7.07
CA LEU A 26 -2.45 15.21 8.30
C LEU A 26 -1.26 16.06 8.75
N GLY A 27 -1.38 16.71 9.90
CA GLY A 27 -0.29 17.48 10.50
C GLY A 27 0.95 16.62 10.75
N PHE A 28 2.14 17.21 10.62
CA PHE A 28 3.43 16.51 10.73
C PHE A 28 3.64 15.73 12.04
N TYR A 29 2.90 16.10 13.10
CA TYR A 29 2.97 15.50 14.43
C TYR A 29 1.72 14.71 14.81
N ASP A 30 0.76 14.57 13.90
CA ASP A 30 -0.47 13.83 14.20
C ASP A 30 -0.26 12.33 13.91
N SER A 31 -0.37 11.53 14.97
CA SER A 31 -0.16 10.08 14.90
C SER A 31 -1.46 9.31 14.72
N LYS A 32 -2.61 9.97 14.91
CA LYS A 32 -3.91 9.33 14.75
C LYS A 32 -4.51 9.68 13.40
N LEU A 33 -4.89 8.65 12.66
CA LEU A 33 -5.67 8.81 11.45
C LEU A 33 -7.13 9.04 11.84
N SER A 34 -7.80 9.96 11.14
CA SER A 34 -9.26 9.98 11.15
C SER A 34 -9.82 8.68 10.55
N GLU A 35 -11.10 8.41 10.76
CA GLU A 35 -11.76 7.24 10.16
C GLU A 35 -11.65 7.26 8.63
N ASP A 36 -11.80 8.42 8.00
CA ASP A 36 -11.67 8.61 6.56
C ASP A 36 -10.25 8.29 6.06
N GLN A 37 -9.22 8.75 6.79
CA GLN A 37 -7.82 8.48 6.44
C GLN A 37 -7.45 7.01 6.65
N ALA A 38 -8.02 6.35 7.66
CA ALA A 38 -7.87 4.92 7.87
C ALA A 38 -8.53 4.11 6.73
N ALA A 39 -9.72 4.53 6.30
CA ALA A 39 -10.43 3.93 5.16
C ALA A 39 -9.65 4.11 3.85
N ALA A 40 -9.13 5.31 3.58
CA ALA A 40 -8.28 5.59 2.43
C ALA A 40 -6.98 4.75 2.44
N THR A 41 -6.37 4.57 3.60
CA THR A 41 -5.19 3.71 3.78
C THR A 41 -5.52 2.23 3.51
N SER A 42 -6.66 1.75 3.99
CA SER A 42 -7.11 0.37 3.70
C SER A 42 -7.38 0.17 2.20
N ALA A 43 -7.99 1.16 1.55
CA ALA A 43 -8.21 1.16 0.11
C ALA A 43 -6.90 1.15 -0.69
N SER A 44 -5.89 1.92 -0.28
CA SER A 44 -4.57 1.92 -0.93
C SER A 44 -3.85 0.59 -0.80
N ILE A 45 -3.92 -0.05 0.37
CA ILE A 45 -3.36 -1.39 0.57
C ILE A 45 -4.04 -2.39 -0.35
N LYS A 46 -5.39 -2.38 -0.41
CA LYS A 46 -6.15 -3.27 -1.31
C LYS A 46 -5.76 -3.07 -2.77
N TYR A 47 -5.61 -1.82 -3.20
CA TYR A 47 -5.16 -1.48 -4.55
C TYR A 47 -3.76 -2.07 -4.85
N ALA A 48 -2.81 -1.87 -3.93
CA ALA A 48 -1.45 -2.38 -4.06
C ALA A 48 -1.40 -3.91 -4.14
N VAL A 49 -2.14 -4.59 -3.25
CA VAL A 49 -2.25 -6.05 -3.22
C VAL A 49 -2.82 -6.60 -4.52
N GLN A 50 -3.92 -6.00 -5.02
CA GLN A 50 -4.52 -6.41 -6.29
C GLN A 50 -3.54 -6.27 -7.47
N LYS A 51 -2.74 -5.20 -7.49
CA LYS A 51 -1.73 -4.99 -8.54
C LYS A 51 -0.63 -6.04 -8.48
N GLN A 52 -0.11 -6.33 -7.29
CA GLN A 52 0.91 -7.37 -7.08
C GLN A 52 0.41 -8.76 -7.48
N ILE A 53 -0.85 -9.09 -7.16
CA ILE A 53 -1.48 -10.35 -7.58
C ILE A 53 -1.57 -10.43 -9.10
N LYS A 54 -2.04 -9.37 -9.77
CA LYS A 54 -2.13 -9.31 -11.25
C LYS A 54 -0.77 -9.47 -11.93
N LEU A 55 0.31 -8.99 -11.30
CA LEU A 55 1.68 -9.08 -11.82
C LEU A 55 2.41 -10.37 -11.42
N GLY A 56 1.81 -11.21 -10.57
CA GLY A 56 2.45 -12.44 -10.08
C GLY A 56 3.63 -12.19 -9.12
N ILE A 57 3.75 -11.00 -8.52
CA ILE A 57 4.83 -10.63 -7.60
C ILE A 57 4.61 -11.29 -6.24
N ARG A 58 5.66 -11.87 -5.65
CA ARG A 58 5.62 -12.52 -4.33
C ARG A 58 6.96 -12.35 -3.60
N PRO A 59 6.95 -11.97 -2.31
CA PRO A 59 5.81 -11.90 -1.38
C PRO A 59 4.94 -10.65 -1.59
N ILE A 60 3.70 -10.71 -1.10
CA ILE A 60 2.78 -9.56 -1.14
C ILE A 60 3.13 -8.61 0.03
N THR A 61 3.23 -7.32 -0.26
CA THR A 61 3.51 -6.27 0.73
C THR A 61 2.39 -5.23 0.77
N SER A 62 2.30 -4.49 1.88
CA SER A 62 1.34 -3.40 2.09
C SER A 62 1.94 -2.00 1.93
N GLY A 63 3.25 -1.95 1.65
CA GLY A 63 4.09 -0.77 1.84
C GLY A 63 3.84 0.37 0.87
#